data_AF-A0A1M6ST79-F1
#
_entry.id   AF-A0A1M6ST79-F1
#
_cell.length_a   1.000
_cell.length_b   1.000
_cell.length_c   1.000
_cell.angle_alpha   90.00
_cell.angle_beta   90.00
_cell.angle_gamma   90.00
#
_symmetry.space_group_name_H-M   'P 1'
#
loop_
_entity.id
_entity.type
_entity.pdbx_description
1 polymer ?
#
loop_
_entity_poly.entity_id
_entity_poly.type
_entity_poly.pdbx_seq_one_letter_code
_entity_poly.pdbx_strand_id
1 'polypeptide(L)'
;MVDLSTHSGVNLVTEVKRRIEDGSIDALLFDLTTARFHYQGTRDYPRDVDSNSLIGVVFPIVKFDEDSVSHAATVSLLRELTDSKFKALRDVARCFFGAVIKHTKDRYSASRIKPEVAGQEGE
;
A
#
# COMPACT_ATOMS: atom_id res chain seq x y z
N MET A 1 15.87 -17.03 27.87
CA MET A 1 16.47 -16.33 26.72
C MET A 1 15.78 -16.88 25.48
N VAL A 2 14.92 -16.10 24.81
CA VAL A 2 14.16 -16.60 23.66
C VAL A 2 15.05 -16.48 22.42
N ASP A 3 15.38 -17.63 21.83
CA ASP A 3 16.16 -17.75 20.60
C ASP A 3 15.32 -17.26 19.42
N LEU A 4 15.79 -16.20 18.75
CA LEU A 4 15.14 -15.53 17.62
C LEU A 4 15.68 -16.00 16.26
N SER A 5 16.52 -17.03 16.22
CA SER A 5 17.34 -17.35 15.04
C SER A 5 16.60 -17.94 13.83
N THR A 6 15.31 -18.24 13.89
CA THR A 6 14.60 -18.85 12.73
C THR A 6 13.13 -18.42 12.58
N HIS A 7 12.85 -17.12 12.60
CA HIS A 7 11.50 -16.62 12.32
C HIS A 7 11.51 -15.74 11.07
N SER A 8 10.98 -16.27 9.96
CA SER A 8 10.67 -15.49 8.77
C SER A 8 10.01 -14.16 9.16
N GLY A 9 10.28 -13.05 8.47
CA GLY A 9 9.77 -11.73 8.87
C GLY A 9 8.26 -11.66 9.10
N VAL A 10 7.48 -12.56 8.49
CA VAL A 10 6.03 -12.74 8.71
C VAL A 10 5.70 -13.19 10.14
N ASN A 11 6.52 -14.06 10.72
CA ASN A 11 6.35 -14.53 12.09
C ASN A 11 6.68 -13.42 13.11
N LEU A 12 7.66 -12.55 12.79
CA LEU A 12 8.01 -11.42 13.66
C LEU A 12 6.88 -10.39 13.72
N VAL A 13 6.29 -9.99 12.59
CA VAL A 13 5.19 -9.01 12.56
C VAL A 13 3.96 -9.56 13.29
N THR A 14 3.66 -10.84 13.11
CA THR A 14 2.56 -11.50 13.82
C THR A 14 2.79 -11.50 15.33
N GLU A 15 4.00 -11.82 15.79
CA GLU A 15 4.35 -11.81 17.21
C GLU A 15 4.31 -10.39 17.79
N VAL A 16 4.81 -9.38 17.06
CA VAL A 16 4.75 -7.98 17.50
C VAL A 16 3.29 -7.52 17.66
N LYS A 17 2.41 -7.81 16.68
CA LYS A 17 0.98 -7.51 16.79
C LYS A 17 0.35 -8.16 18.02
N ARG A 18 0.63 -9.46 18.21
CA ARG A 18 0.14 -10.22 19.36
C ARG A 18 0.57 -9.58 20.69
N ARG A 19 1.84 -9.15 20.77
CA ARG A 19 2.40 -8.50 21.97
C ARG A 19 1.85 -7.09 22.23
N ILE A 20 1.47 -6.36 21.19
CA ILE A 20 0.79 -5.07 21.32
C ILE A 20 -0.63 -5.31 21.86
N GLU A 21 -1.35 -6.25 21.26
CA GLU A 21 -2.74 -6.55 21.60
C GLU A 21 -2.90 -7.16 23.00
N ASP A 22 -1.96 -8.01 23.42
CA ASP A 22 -1.92 -8.56 24.78
C ASP A 22 -1.34 -7.60 25.84
N GLY A 23 -0.78 -6.48 25.39
CA GLY A 23 -0.23 -5.43 26.25
C GLY A 23 1.14 -5.75 26.87
N SER A 24 1.85 -6.74 26.34
CA SER A 24 3.23 -7.03 26.75
C SER A 24 4.24 -6.01 26.21
N ILE A 25 3.89 -5.24 25.19
CA ILE A 25 4.67 -4.08 24.72
C ILE A 25 3.77 -2.87 24.44
N ASP A 26 4.27 -1.69 24.81
CA ASP A 26 3.67 -0.40 24.46
C ASP A 26 4.25 0.09 23.13
N ALA A 27 3.48 -0.06 22.05
CA ALA A 27 3.87 0.36 20.71
C ALA A 27 2.65 0.66 19.84
N LEU A 28 2.88 1.52 18.83
CA LEU A 28 1.95 1.78 17.73
C LEU A 28 2.47 1.10 16.46
N LEU A 29 1.66 0.25 15.85
CA LEU A 29 1.97 -0.39 14.58
C LEU A 29 0.91 -0.06 13.54
N PHE A 30 1.34 0.52 12.42
CA PHE A 30 0.49 0.68 11.24
C PHE A 30 0.70 -0.49 10.26
N ASP A 31 -0.35 -1.28 10.05
CA ASP A 31 -0.33 -2.40 9.11
C ASP A 31 -0.76 -1.97 7.71
N LEU A 32 0.22 -1.77 6.81
CA LEU A 32 -0.01 -1.46 5.39
C LEU A 32 -0.74 -2.57 4.61
N THR A 33 -0.93 -3.75 5.19
CA THR A 33 -1.69 -4.85 4.59
C THR A 33 -3.18 -4.82 4.81
N THR A 34 -3.59 -4.20 5.91
CA THR A 34 -4.99 -4.08 6.32
C THR A 34 -5.44 -2.64 6.47
N ALA A 35 -4.51 -1.68 6.36
CA ALA A 35 -4.69 -0.27 6.67
C ALA A 35 -5.25 -0.04 8.08
N ARG A 36 -4.70 -0.76 9.08
CA ARG A 36 -5.14 -0.68 10.48
C ARG A 36 -4.01 -0.33 11.42
N PHE A 37 -4.35 0.38 12.50
CA PHE A 37 -3.46 0.60 13.63
C PHE A 37 -3.66 -0.47 14.70
N HIS A 38 -2.56 -1.04 15.20
CA HIS A 38 -2.51 -1.88 16.39
C HIS A 38 -1.82 -1.09 17.51
N TYR A 39 -2.48 -1.02 18.67
CA TYR A 39 -1.97 -0.38 19.89
C TYR A 39 -2.55 -1.09 21.13
N GLN A 40 -1.89 -0.95 22.28
CA GLN A 40 -2.31 -1.60 23.53
C GLN A 40 -3.67 -1.06 24.03
N GLY A 41 -4.60 -1.99 24.30
CA GLY A 41 -5.91 -1.83 24.92
C GLY A 41 -6.47 -0.42 25.20
N THR A 42 -7.54 -0.06 24.48
CA THR A 42 -8.53 1.02 24.74
C THR A 42 -8.02 2.47 24.60
N ARG A 43 -8.74 3.44 24.02
CA ARG A 43 -9.97 3.49 23.21
C ARG A 43 -9.96 4.73 22.29
N ASP A 44 -8.88 5.51 22.31
CA ASP A 44 -8.87 6.89 21.79
C ASP A 44 -7.92 7.11 20.62
N TYR A 45 -7.16 6.09 20.20
CA TYR A 45 -6.45 6.20 18.95
C TYR A 45 -7.42 5.93 17.79
N PRO A 46 -7.51 6.80 16.78
CA PRO A 46 -8.34 6.55 15.62
C PRO A 46 -7.93 5.21 15.01
N ARG A 47 -8.83 4.23 15.08
CA ARG A 47 -8.63 2.93 14.44
C ARG A 47 -8.58 3.08 12.92
N ASP A 48 -9.27 4.10 12.43
CA ASP A 48 -9.44 4.36 11.03
C ASP A 48 -8.37 5.33 10.54
N VAL A 49 -7.66 4.88 9.53
CA VAL A 49 -6.81 5.71 8.69
C VAL A 49 -7.67 6.78 8.00
N ASP A 50 -7.11 7.97 7.78
CA ASP A 50 -7.80 9.03 7.04
C ASP A 50 -8.14 8.57 5.61
N SER A 51 -9.18 9.16 5.02
CA SER A 51 -9.72 8.77 3.72
C SER A 51 -8.67 8.78 2.60
N ASN A 52 -7.77 9.76 2.60
CA ASN A 52 -6.75 9.89 1.57
C ASN A 52 -5.69 8.79 1.70
N SER A 53 -5.23 8.52 2.92
CA SER A 53 -4.29 7.43 3.18
C SER A 53 -4.92 6.06 2.90
N LEU A 54 -6.21 5.85 3.22
CA LEU A 54 -6.91 4.60 2.94
C LEU A 54 -7.01 4.32 1.42
N ILE A 55 -7.35 5.35 0.65
CA ILE A 55 -7.35 5.28 -0.81
C ILE A 55 -5.93 5.06 -1.33
N GLY A 56 -4.93 5.78 -0.81
CA GLY A 56 -3.54 5.64 -1.25
C GLY A 56 -2.94 4.25 -1.02
N VAL A 57 -3.36 3.54 0.04
CA VAL A 57 -2.91 2.16 0.30
C VAL A 57 -3.43 1.18 -0.77
N VAL A 58 -4.66 1.36 -1.25
CA VAL A 58 -5.29 0.45 -2.23
C VAL A 58 -5.04 0.91 -3.67
N PHE A 59 -5.16 2.21 -3.91
CA PHE A 59 -5.10 2.88 -5.21
C PHE A 59 -4.00 3.94 -5.23
N PRO A 60 -2.71 3.55 -5.27
CA PRO A 60 -1.58 4.46 -5.05
C PRO A 60 -1.42 5.58 -6.09
N ILE A 61 -2.09 5.48 -7.24
CA ILE A 61 -2.05 6.50 -8.29
C ILE A 61 -3.29 7.41 -8.30
N VAL A 62 -4.27 7.13 -7.45
CA VAL A 62 -5.51 7.90 -7.35
C VAL A 62 -5.35 8.90 -6.22
N LYS A 63 -5.51 10.18 -6.52
CA LYS A 63 -5.62 11.23 -5.51
C LYS A 63 -7.04 11.23 -4.96
N PHE A 64 -7.19 11.20 -3.64
CA PHE A 64 -8.50 11.35 -3.02
C PHE A 64 -9.05 12.77 -3.29
N ASP A 65 -10.35 12.83 -3.48
CA ASP A 65 -11.11 14.04 -3.79
C ASP A 65 -12.29 14.05 -2.81
N GLU A 66 -12.31 15.04 -1.93
CA GLU A 66 -13.27 15.14 -0.84
C GLU A 66 -14.68 15.48 -1.33
N ASP A 67 -14.78 16.14 -2.49
CA ASP A 67 -16.06 16.50 -3.11
C ASP A 67 -16.63 15.37 -3.98
N SER A 68 -15.83 14.32 -4.23
CA SER A 68 -16.24 13.18 -5.05
C SER A 68 -17.08 12.18 -4.25
N VAL A 69 -18.37 12.11 -4.57
CA VAL A 69 -19.31 11.11 -4.03
C VAL A 69 -18.78 9.68 -4.22
N SER A 70 -18.17 9.42 -5.38
CA SER A 70 -17.59 8.10 -5.69
C SER A 70 -16.41 7.77 -4.78
N HIS A 71 -15.55 8.75 -4.48
CA HIS A 71 -14.43 8.55 -3.55
C HIS A 71 -14.91 8.36 -2.11
N ALA A 72 -15.89 9.15 -1.66
CA ALA A 72 -16.52 8.97 -0.36
C ALA A 72 -17.16 7.57 -0.22
N ALA A 73 -17.92 7.13 -1.23
CA ALA A 73 -18.51 5.78 -1.25
C ALA A 73 -17.45 4.68 -1.24
N THR A 74 -16.35 4.86 -1.99
CA THR A 74 -15.23 3.91 -1.99
C THR A 74 -14.59 3.80 -0.61
N VAL A 75 -14.35 4.92 0.07
CA VAL A 75 -13.80 4.94 1.43
C VAL A 75 -14.72 4.19 2.40
N SER A 76 -16.04 4.44 2.35
CA SER A 76 -17.01 3.72 3.19
C SER A 76 -16.95 2.21 2.96
N LEU A 77 -16.93 1.78 1.69
CA LEU A 77 -16.81 0.36 1.36
C LEU A 77 -15.49 -0.24 1.87
N LEU A 78 -14.36 0.46 1.71
CA LEU A 78 -13.05 0.00 2.18
C LEU A 78 -13.02 -0.19 3.70
N ARG A 79 -13.70 0.66 4.47
CA ARG A 79 -13.79 0.54 5.94
C ARG A 79 -14.61 -0.66 6.40
N GLU A 80 -15.60 -1.06 5.61
CA GLU A 80 -16.47 -2.21 5.92
C GLU A 80 -15.83 -3.56 5.57
N LEU A 81 -14.72 -3.57 4.82
CA LEU A 81 -14.05 -4.81 4.44
C LEU A 81 -13.39 -5.49 5.66
N THR A 82 -13.47 -6.81 5.69
CA THR A 82 -12.62 -7.64 6.55
C THR A 82 -11.17 -7.55 6.08
N ASP A 83 -10.21 -7.75 7.00
CA ASP A 83 -8.77 -7.70 6.71
C ASP A 83 -8.37 -8.57 5.50
N SER A 84 -8.95 -9.76 5.41
CA SER A 84 -8.72 -10.68 4.28
C SER A 84 -9.19 -10.13 2.94
N LYS A 85 -10.37 -9.50 2.91
CA LYS A 85 -10.95 -8.90 1.69
C LYS A 85 -10.21 -7.63 1.31
N PHE A 86 -9.86 -6.79 2.28
CA PHE A 86 -9.05 -5.60 2.07
C PHE A 86 -7.69 -5.95 1.47
N LYS A 87 -6.99 -6.92 2.07
CA LYS A 87 -5.70 -7.41 1.57
C LYS A 87 -5.82 -7.93 0.14
N ALA A 88 -6.82 -8.76 -0.15
CA ALA A 88 -7.03 -9.30 -1.49
C ALA A 88 -7.27 -8.20 -2.53
N LEU A 89 -8.14 -7.24 -2.23
CA LEU A 89 -8.41 -6.08 -3.11
C LEU A 89 -7.13 -5.28 -3.37
N ARG A 90 -6.39 -4.95 -2.30
CA ARG A 90 -5.13 -4.22 -2.39
C ARG A 90 -4.10 -4.96 -3.24
N ASP A 91 -3.96 -6.28 -3.07
CA ASP A 91 -3.00 -7.08 -3.81
C ASP A 91 -3.35 -7.12 -5.31
N VAL A 92 -4.64 -7.25 -5.65
CA VAL A 92 -5.13 -7.15 -7.04
C VAL A 92 -4.85 -5.76 -7.62
N ALA A 93 -5.18 -4.70 -6.88
CA ALA A 93 -4.95 -3.33 -7.31
C ALA A 93 -3.46 -3.06 -7.56
N ARG A 94 -2.57 -3.50 -6.65
CA ARG A 94 -1.12 -3.36 -6.80
C ARG A 94 -0.57 -4.14 -8.00
N CYS A 95 -1.11 -5.33 -8.28
CA CYS A 95 -0.74 -6.09 -9.48
C CYS A 95 -1.12 -5.32 -10.76
N PHE A 96 -2.35 -4.80 -10.81
CA PHE A 96 -2.83 -4.00 -11.93
C PHE A 96 -1.99 -2.74 -12.14
N PHE A 97 -1.78 -1.94 -11.09
CA PHE A 97 -0.97 -0.71 -11.19
C PHE A 97 0.51 -0.99 -11.48
N GLY A 98 1.07 -2.07 -10.93
CA GLY A 98 2.42 -2.52 -11.27
C GLY A 98 2.57 -2.82 -12.75
N ALA A 99 1.58 -3.50 -13.35
CA ALA A 99 1.56 -3.75 -14.79
C ALA A 99 1.42 -2.45 -15.61
N VAL A 100 0.55 -1.53 -15.20
CA VAL A 100 0.37 -0.23 -15.85
C VAL A 100 1.65 0.60 -15.81
N ILE A 101 2.30 0.71 -14.63
CA ILE A 101 3.55 1.45 -14.45
C ILE A 101 4.68 0.83 -15.28
N LYS A 102 4.77 -0.51 -15.34
CA LYS A 102 5.78 -1.18 -16.16
C LYS A 102 5.56 -0.85 -17.64
N HIS A 103 4.33 -0.99 -18.13
CA HIS A 103 4.00 -0.73 -19.52
C HIS A 103 4.20 0.75 -19.92
N THR A 104 3.91 1.71 -19.04
CA THR A 104 4.22 3.13 -19.32
C THR A 104 5.73 3.36 -19.36
N LYS A 105 6.50 2.79 -18.43
CA LYS A 105 7.97 2.89 -18.41
C LYS A 105 8.61 2.29 -19.67
N ASP A 106 8.10 1.15 -20.14
CA ASP A 106 8.59 0.49 -21.35
C ASP A 106 8.32 1.34 -22.60
N ARG A 107 7.14 1.98 -22.70
CA ARG A 107 6.83 2.94 -23.79
C ARG A 107 7.72 4.18 -23.78
N TYR A 108 7.98 4.77 -22.61
CA TYR A 108 8.88 5.93 -22.51
C TYR A 108 10.33 5.58 -22.85
N SER A 109 10.77 4.35 -22.55
CA SER A 109 12.12 3.88 -22.85
C SER A 109 12.29 3.56 -24.35
N ALA A 110 11.26 3.01 -24.99
CA ALA A 110 11.25 2.73 -26.44
C ALA A 110 11.29 4.00 -27.30
N SER A 111 10.66 5.09 -26.85
CA SER A 111 10.64 6.37 -27.57
C SER A 111 11.98 7.14 -27.56
N ARG A 112 12.99 6.68 -26.80
CA ARG A 112 14.29 7.37 -26.65
C ARG A 112 15.40 6.85 -27.56
N ILE A 113 15.12 5.84 -28.41
CA ILE A 113 16.08 5.30 -29.37
C ILE A 113 15.70 5.77 -30.78
N LYS A 114 16.17 6.97 -31.15
CA LYS A 114 16.55 7.35 -32.52
C LYS A 114 17.25 8.72 -32.51
N PRO A 115 18.59 8.78 -32.52
CA PRO A 115 19.31 9.82 -33.23
C PRO A 115 19.57 9.28 -34.64
N GLU A 116 18.72 9.64 -35.60
CA GLU A 116 19.04 9.49 -37.01
C GLU A 116 20.06 10.57 -37.35
N VAL A 117 21.34 10.27 -37.16
CA VAL A 117 22.44 11.13 -37.62
C VAL A 117 22.54 10.94 -39.12
N ALA A 118 21.81 11.76 -39.88
CA ALA A 118 22.06 11.93 -41.30
C ALA A 118 23.39 12.67 -41.45
N GLY A 119 24.43 11.93 -41.83
CA GLY A 119 25.73 12.49 -42.19
C GLY A 119 25.56 13.46 -43.35
N GLN A 120 26.15 14.64 -43.20
CA GLN A 120 26.42 15.56 -44.30
C GLN A 120 27.37 14.85 -45.29
N GLU A 121 26.88 14.52 -46.48
CA GLU A 121 27.74 14.29 -47.63
C GLU A 121 28.30 15.66 -48.06
N GLY A 122 29.62 15.71 -48.18
CA GLY A 122 30.33 16.88 -48.66
C GLY A 122 30.27 17.01 -50.17
N GLU A 123 30.26 18.26 -50.62
CA GLU A 123 30.84 18.74 -51.88
C GLU A 123 31.48 20.10 -51.62
#